data_AF-A0A852AES1-F1
#
_entry.id   AF-A0A852AES1-F1
#
_cell.length_a   1.000
_cell.length_b   1.000
_cell.length_c   1.000
_cell.angle_alpha   90.00
_cell.angle_beta   90.00
_cell.angle_gamma   90.00
#
_symmetry.space_group_name_H-M   'P 1'
#
loop_
_entity.id
_entity.type
_entity.pdbx_description
1 polymer ?
#
loop_
_entity_poly.entity_id
_entity_poly.type
_entity_poly.pdbx_seq_one_letter_code
_entity_poly.pdbx_strand_id
1 'polypeptide(L)'
;MSPRCPRSPSGGVPALLRSRGVPVLLRRLHVGDFLWVAREKDPPTGHAPRELALDVVVERKSAADLGNSIRDGRYREQKFRLRRSGLRCPLYLLEEPGLGEPLALPLPSL
;
A
#
# COMPACT_ATOMS: atom_id res chain seq x y z
N MET A 1 -22.48 -18.65 18.15
CA MET A 1 -22.60 -17.20 17.86
C MET A 1 -21.25 -16.73 17.33
N SER A 2 -21.11 -16.54 16.01
CA SER A 2 -19.84 -16.08 15.44
C SER A 2 -19.66 -14.57 15.68
N PRO A 3 -18.46 -14.10 16.05
CA PRO A 3 -18.22 -12.68 16.27
C PRO A 3 -18.35 -11.95 14.93
N ARG A 4 -19.21 -10.94 14.88
CA ARG A 4 -19.35 -10.08 13.70
C ARG A 4 -18.09 -9.24 13.57
N CYS A 5 -17.40 -9.39 12.45
CA CYS A 5 -16.30 -8.51 12.06
C CYS A 5 -16.79 -7.05 12.06
N PRO A 6 -16.05 -6.08 12.65
CA PRO A 6 -16.45 -4.69 12.63
C PRO A 6 -16.56 -4.22 11.16
N ARG A 7 -17.71 -3.64 10.80
CA ARG A 7 -17.97 -3.15 9.44
C ARG A 7 -16.85 -2.19 9.06
N SER A 8 -16.13 -2.50 7.97
CA SER A 8 -15.15 -1.60 7.38
C SER A 8 -15.82 -0.25 7.11
N PRO A 9 -15.25 0.88 7.53
CA PRO A 9 -15.84 2.18 7.27
C PRO A 9 -16.00 2.39 5.77
N SER A 10 -17.19 2.85 5.36
CA SER A 10 -17.48 3.28 4.01
C SER A 10 -16.52 4.41 3.61
N GLY A 11 -15.58 4.14 2.71
CA GLY A 11 -14.55 5.11 2.29
C GLY A 11 -13.13 4.52 2.13
N GLY A 12 -12.95 3.21 2.35
CA GLY A 12 -11.70 2.51 2.09
C GLY A 12 -10.57 2.89 3.05
N VAL A 13 -9.33 2.53 2.69
CA VAL A 13 -8.14 2.76 3.51
C VAL A 13 -7.94 4.24 3.90
N PRO A 14 -8.13 5.24 3.01
CA PRO A 14 -7.93 6.65 3.38
C PRO A 14 -8.90 7.13 4.46
N ALA A 15 -10.19 6.76 4.36
CA ALA A 15 -11.18 7.12 5.38
C ALA A 15 -10.89 6.43 6.72
N LEU A 16 -10.46 5.17 6.68
CA LEU A 16 -10.06 4.40 7.86
C LEU A 16 -8.85 5.02 8.59
N LEU A 17 -7.85 5.51 7.84
CA LEU A 17 -6.69 6.18 8.42
C LEU A 17 -7.07 7.51 9.05
N ARG A 18 -7.89 8.32 8.36
CA ARG A 18 -8.39 9.60 8.88
C ARG A 18 -9.22 9.43 10.15
N SER A 19 -10.09 8.41 10.22
CA SER A 19 -10.88 8.14 11.43
C SER A 19 -10.03 7.73 12.64
N ARG A 20 -8.78 7.31 12.41
CA ARG A 20 -7.78 7.04 13.45
C ARG A 20 -6.83 8.21 13.71
N GLY A 21 -7.13 9.39 13.19
CA GLY A 21 -6.29 10.59 13.38
C GLY A 21 -4.98 10.56 12.61
N VAL A 22 -4.81 9.66 11.65
CA VAL A 22 -3.61 9.61 10.81
C VAL A 22 -3.77 10.64 9.67
N PRO A 23 -2.84 11.61 9.53
CA PRO A 23 -2.84 12.53 8.40
C PRO A 23 -2.62 11.76 7.09
N VAL A 24 -3.48 12.01 6.09
CA VAL A 24 -3.38 11.36 4.77
C VAL A 24 -3.29 12.39 3.66
N LEU A 25 -2.27 12.25 2.81
CA LEU A 25 -2.14 12.94 1.54
C LEU A 25 -2.48 11.96 0.42
N LEU A 26 -3.57 12.23 -0.31
CA LEU A 26 -3.96 11.42 -1.48
C LEU A 26 -3.37 12.04 -2.74
N ARG A 27 -2.41 11.33 -3.36
CA ARG A 27 -1.77 11.72 -4.61
C ARG A 27 -1.53 10.47 -5.44
N ARG A 28 -1.40 10.64 -6.76
CA ARG A 28 -1.00 9.55 -7.66
C ARG A 28 0.48 9.26 -7.46
N LEU A 29 0.81 8.02 -7.10
CA LEU A 29 2.18 7.52 -7.08
C LEU A 29 2.49 6.83 -8.41
N HIS A 30 3.73 6.99 -8.90
CA HIS A 30 4.20 6.28 -10.08
C HIS A 30 4.63 4.84 -9.76
N VAL A 31 4.88 4.54 -8.48
CA VAL A 31 5.31 3.23 -7.97
C VAL A 31 4.92 3.10 -6.50
N GLY A 32 4.49 1.92 -6.07
CA GLY A 32 3.95 1.69 -4.73
C GLY A 32 2.54 2.24 -4.53
N ASP A 33 1.95 1.88 -3.38
CA ASP A 33 0.62 2.29 -2.96
C ASP A 33 0.66 3.32 -1.82
N PHE A 34 1.66 3.22 -0.94
CA PHE A 34 1.86 4.17 0.15
C PHE A 34 3.34 4.54 0.30
N LEU A 35 3.60 5.79 0.67
CA LEU A 35 4.90 6.25 1.15
C LEU A 35 4.69 7.37 2.17
N TRP A 36 5.76 7.72 2.87
CA TRP A 36 5.75 8.86 3.79
C TRP A 36 6.54 10.01 3.19
N VAL A 37 6.06 11.23 3.44
CA VAL A 37 6.77 12.45 3.08
C VAL A 37 7.11 13.22 4.36
N ALA A 38 8.37 13.63 4.48
CA ALA A 38 8.75 14.69 5.41
C ALA A 38 8.36 16.02 4.76
N ARG A 39 7.45 16.75 5.40
CA ARG A 39 6.94 18.04 4.92
C ARG A 39 7.44 19.17 5.83
N GLU A 40 7.94 20.22 5.21
CA GLU A 40 8.35 21.45 5.89
C GLU A 40 7.18 22.05 6.70
N LYS A 41 7.44 22.39 7.96
CA LYS A 41 6.41 22.92 8.88
C LYS A 41 6.16 24.41 8.65
N ASP A 42 7.24 25.18 8.48
CA ASP A 42 7.21 26.64 8.42
C ASP A 42 7.84 27.13 7.09
N PRO A 43 7.12 26.97 5.96
CA PRO A 43 7.63 27.41 4.67
C PRO A 43 7.72 28.94 4.59
N PRO A 44 8.70 29.50 3.84
CA PRO A 44 8.77 30.93 3.58
C PRO A 44 7.48 31.46 2.94
N THR A 45 7.09 32.68 3.29
CA THR A 45 5.87 33.32 2.76
C THR A 45 5.86 33.32 1.23
N GLY A 46 4.76 32.83 0.65
CA GLY A 46 4.61 32.73 -0.81
C GLY A 46 5.19 31.46 -1.44
N HIS A 47 5.83 30.58 -0.66
CA HIS A 47 6.36 29.31 -1.14
C HIS A 47 5.54 28.12 -0.65
N ALA A 48 5.40 27.10 -1.50
CA ALA A 48 4.88 25.80 -1.07
C ALA A 48 5.90 25.12 -0.15
N PRO A 49 5.45 24.36 0.86
CA PRO A 49 6.36 23.61 1.72
C PRO A 49 7.14 22.59 0.92
N ARG A 50 8.43 22.50 1.21
CA ARG A 50 9.29 21.47 0.66
C ARG A 50 8.85 20.10 1.17
N GLU A 51 8.93 19.10 0.30
CA GLU A 51 8.57 17.72 0.60
C GLU A 51 9.72 16.80 0.20
N LEU A 52 10.09 15.90 1.10
CA LEU A 52 11.05 14.83 0.84
C LEU A 52 10.35 13.50 1.01
N ALA A 53 10.35 12.68 -0.04
CA ALA A 53 9.90 11.30 0.09
C ALA A 53 10.87 10.54 1.00
N LEU A 54 10.33 9.86 2.01
CA LEU A 54 11.09 8.92 2.81
C LEU A 54 11.36 7.66 2.00
N ASP A 55 12.39 6.94 2.41
CA ASP A 55 12.94 5.80 1.68
C ASP A 55 12.06 4.54 1.71
N VAL A 56 11.02 4.56 2.55
CA VAL A 56 10.07 3.47 2.75
C VAL A 56 8.89 3.62 1.79
N VAL A 57 8.62 2.55 1.04
CA VAL A 57 7.47 2.45 0.14
C VAL A 57 6.74 1.15 0.37
N VAL A 58 5.42 1.20 0.41
CA VAL A 58 4.56 0.04 0.60
C VAL A 58 3.92 -0.32 -0.72
N GLU A 59 4.05 -1.59 -1.12
CA GLU A 59 3.26 -2.21 -2.19
C GLU A 59 2.20 -3.10 -1.52
N ARG A 60 0.93 -2.74 -1.67
CA ARG A 60 -0.21 -3.46 -1.13
C ARG A 60 -0.72 -4.46 -2.17
N LYS A 61 -0.91 -5.71 -1.75
CA LYS A 61 -1.36 -6.78 -2.65
C LYS A 61 -2.40 -7.66 -1.96
N SER A 62 -3.58 -7.78 -2.55
CA SER A 62 -4.55 -8.80 -2.13
C SER A 62 -4.02 -10.19 -2.51
N ALA A 63 -4.42 -11.23 -1.77
CA ALA A 63 -4.03 -12.61 -2.10
C ALA A 63 -4.42 -13.00 -3.54
N ALA A 64 -5.62 -12.59 -3.99
CA ALA A 64 -6.11 -12.82 -5.35
C ALA A 64 -5.25 -12.10 -6.39
N ASP A 65 -4.95 -10.81 -6.18
CA ASP A 65 -4.10 -10.03 -7.10
C ASP A 65 -2.68 -10.56 -7.14
N LEU A 66 -2.15 -11.05 -6.02
CA LEU A 66 -0.83 -11.66 -5.97
C LEU A 66 -0.79 -12.91 -6.86
N GLY A 67 -1.73 -13.84 -6.68
CA GLY A 67 -1.84 -15.06 -7.50
C GLY A 67 -1.93 -14.75 -9.00
N ASN A 68 -2.81 -13.82 -9.37
CA ASN A 68 -2.98 -13.41 -10.77
C ASN A 68 -1.73 -12.75 -11.34
N SER A 69 -1.09 -11.86 -10.57
CA SER A 69 0.11 -11.14 -11.02
C SER A 69 1.36 -12.02 -11.15
N ILE A 70 1.41 -13.15 -10.43
CA ILE A 70 2.47 -14.14 -10.60
C ILE A 70 2.26 -14.88 -11.93
N ARG A 71 1.03 -15.27 -12.23
CA ARG A 71 0.69 -16.05 -13.45
C ARG A 71 0.95 -15.25 -14.72
N ASP A 72 0.58 -13.98 -14.76
CA ASP A 72 0.72 -13.13 -15.95
C ASP A 72 2.04 -12.32 -16.00
N GLY A 73 2.93 -12.53 -15.01
CA GLY A 73 4.26 -11.93 -14.98
C GLY A 73 4.33 -10.49 -14.44
N ARG A 74 3.18 -9.82 -14.19
CA ARG A 74 3.15 -8.44 -13.66
C ARG A 74 3.88 -8.31 -12.33
N TYR A 75 3.86 -9.33 -11.49
CA TYR A 75 4.57 -9.32 -10.21
C TYR A 75 6.07 -9.01 -10.38
N ARG A 76 6.72 -9.60 -11.39
CA ARG A 76 8.15 -9.37 -11.65
C ARG A 76 8.42 -7.95 -12.14
N GLU A 77 7.58 -7.43 -13.03
CA GLU A 77 7.68 -6.05 -13.55
C GLU A 77 7.49 -5.01 -12.44
N GLN A 78 6.49 -5.21 -11.57
CA GLN A 78 6.22 -4.34 -10.42
C GLN A 78 7.41 -4.28 -9.46
N LYS A 79 7.97 -5.45 -9.08
CA LYS A 79 9.19 -5.49 -8.26
C LYS A 79 10.38 -4.81 -8.93
N PHE A 80 10.54 -4.99 -10.23
CA PHE A 80 11.63 -4.38 -10.98
C PHE A 80 11.55 -2.85 -10.91
N ARG A 81 10.35 -2.29 -11.12
CA ARG A 81 10.11 -0.85 -11.01
C ARG A 81 10.35 -0.31 -9.60
N LEU A 82 9.88 -1.01 -8.57
CA LEU A 82 10.15 -0.65 -7.17
C LEU A 82 11.65 -0.59 -6.91
N ARG A 83 12.42 -1.63 -7.29
CA ARG A 83 13.88 -1.66 -7.11
C ARG A 83 14.63 -0.57 -7.88
N ARG A 84 14.07 -0.10 -9.01
CA ARG A 84 14.67 0.96 -9.85
C ARG A 84 14.19 2.36 -9.49
N SER A 85 13.29 2.51 -8.52
CA SER A 85 12.68 3.79 -8.14
C SER A 85 13.58 4.70 -7.30
N GLY A 86 14.68 4.17 -6.77
CA GLY A 86 15.52 4.88 -5.79
C GLY A 86 15.04 4.76 -4.34
N LEU A 87 13.83 4.21 -4.12
CA LEU A 87 13.31 3.86 -2.79
C LEU A 87 13.93 2.52 -2.36
N ARG A 88 14.74 2.55 -1.30
CA ARG A 88 15.59 1.42 -0.91
C ARG A 88 14.90 0.48 0.08
N CYS A 89 13.78 0.89 0.67
CA CYS A 89 13.04 0.10 1.64
C CYS A 89 11.61 -0.24 1.14
N PRO A 90 11.48 -1.18 0.18
CA PRO A 90 10.17 -1.70 -0.21
C PRO A 90 9.61 -2.63 0.86
N LEU A 91 8.39 -2.34 1.31
CA LEU A 91 7.58 -3.19 2.20
C LEU A 91 6.40 -3.75 1.42
N TYR A 92 6.18 -5.06 1.48
CA TYR A 92 5.03 -5.69 0.86
C TYR A 92 3.95 -5.93 1.91
N LEU A 93 2.80 -5.28 1.75
CA LEU A 93 1.62 -5.50 2.59
C LEU A 93 0.70 -6.49 1.88
N LEU A 94 0.80 -7.76 2.28
CA LEU A 94 -0.07 -8.81 1.79
C LEU A 94 -1.32 -8.88 2.65
N GLU A 95 -2.47 -8.79 2.01
CA GLU A 95 -3.75 -8.94 2.69
C GLU A 95 -4.21 -10.39 2.66
N GLU A 96 -4.73 -10.85 3.80
CA GLU A 96 -5.40 -12.15 3.87
C GLU A 96 -6.61 -12.16 2.93
N PRO A 97 -6.94 -13.32 2.33
CA PRO A 97 -8.20 -13.49 1.62
C PRO A 97 -9.37 -13.18 2.56
N GLY A 98 -10.45 -12.64 2.03
CA GLY A 98 -11.70 -12.55 2.79
C GLY A 98 -12.13 -13.94 3.26
N LEU A 99 -12.83 -14.01 4.39
CA LEU A 99 -13.43 -15.25 4.89
C LEU A 99 -14.26 -15.93 3.77
N GLY A 100 -13.83 -17.11 3.34
CA GLY A 100 -14.48 -17.88 2.26
C GLY A 100 -13.83 -17.78 0.89
N GLU A 101 -12.84 -16.90 0.70
CA GLU A 101 -12.07 -16.81 -0.54
C GLU A 101 -10.89 -17.80 -0.52
N PRO A 102 -10.73 -18.66 -1.54
CA PRO A 102 -9.58 -19.55 -1.64
C PRO A 102 -8.27 -18.74 -1.66
N LEU A 103 -7.25 -19.21 -0.94
CA LEU A 103 -5.90 -18.67 -1.11
C LEU A 103 -5.47 -18.91 -2.57
N ALA A 104 -5.41 -17.85 -3.38
CA ALA A 104 -5.00 -17.92 -4.78
C ALA A 104 -3.48 -18.13 -4.96
N LEU A 105 -2.77 -18.50 -3.90
CA LEU A 105 -1.35 -18.79 -3.94
C LEU A 105 -1.13 -20.27 -4.23
N PRO A 106 -0.28 -20.63 -5.20
CA PRO A 106 0.21 -21.99 -5.31
C PRO A 106 1.16 -22.24 -4.14
N LEU A 107 0.61 -22.62 -2.99
CA LEU A 107 1.43 -23.16 -1.92
C LEU A 107 1.81 -24.60 -2.31
N PRO A 108 3.09 -24.99 -2.18
CA PRO A 108 3.44 -26.40 -2.20
C PRO A 108 2.66 -27.08 -1.07
N SER A 109 1.94 -28.15 -1.39
CA SER A 109 1.46 -29.08 -0.37
C SER A 109 2.68 -29.65 0.35
N LEU A 110 2.82 -29.34 1.64
CA LEU A 110 3.76 -30.00 2.54
C LEU A 110 3.35 -31.46 2.75
#